data_AF-A0A8J7NPZ2-F1
#
_entry.id   AF-A0A8J7NPZ2-F1
#
_cell.length_a   1.000
_cell.length_b   1.000
_cell.length_c   1.000
_cell.angle_alpha   90.00
_cell.angle_beta   90.00
_cell.angle_gamma   90.00
#
_symmetry.space_group_name_H-M   'P 1'
#
loop_
_entity.id
_entity.type
_entity.pdbx_description
1 polymer ?
#
loop_
_entity_poly.entity_id
_entity_poly.type
_entity_poly.pdbx_seq_one_letter_code
_entity_poly.pdbx_strand_id
1 'polypeptide(L)'
;MHGRGPTIATVFFCSEVLTNSSVKPAHLQRHMSTKHRSCVGKTVAFFQLKLSETYSKLAYFVLKELKLNSESYFSDIKTWSAKLYWVRNPFTVTESSSSLPARLREHLMDVSLDRGLKMKHAEKTLTQFRCDVEKEYPELG
;
A
#
# COMPACT_ATOMS: atom_id res chain seq x y z
N MET A 1 12.26 32.70 8.72
CA MET A 1 13.42 31.99 8.12
C MET A 1 13.15 30.48 8.23
N HIS A 2 12.38 29.90 7.31
CA HIS A 2 12.06 28.47 7.33
C HIS A 2 13.12 27.71 6.51
N GLY A 3 14.04 27.04 7.21
CA GLY A 3 15.05 26.19 6.59
C GLY A 3 14.39 24.93 6.01
N ARG A 4 14.36 24.83 4.67
CA ARG A 4 14.09 23.55 4.00
C ARG A 4 15.19 22.57 4.41
N GLY A 5 14.81 21.46 5.03
CA GLY A 5 15.73 20.36 5.32
C GLY A 5 16.46 19.90 4.05
N PRO A 6 17.65 19.29 4.17
CA PRO A 6 18.47 18.93 3.03
C PRO A 6 17.68 18.02 2.08
N THR A 7 17.35 18.54 0.90
CA THR A 7 16.82 17.71 -0.19
C THR A 7 17.87 16.67 -0.55
N ILE A 8 17.60 15.40 -0.24
CA ILE A 8 18.46 14.28 -0.62
C ILE A 8 18.22 14.03 -2.10
N ALA A 9 19.22 14.30 -2.93
CA ALA A 9 19.16 14.00 -4.36
C ALA A 9 20.10 12.85 -4.67
N THR A 10 19.59 11.78 -5.27
CA THR A 10 20.37 10.60 -5.66
C THR A 10 20.56 10.55 -7.17
N VAL A 11 21.70 10.03 -7.63
CA VAL A 11 21.93 9.75 -9.04
C VAL A 11 21.31 8.41 -9.40
N PHE A 12 20.43 8.43 -10.38
CA PHE A 12 19.69 7.26 -10.84
C PHE A 12 20.55 6.01 -11.17
N PHE A 13 21.77 6.21 -11.69
CA PHE A 13 22.63 5.12 -12.15
C PHE A 13 23.44 4.42 -11.06
N CYS A 14 23.72 5.10 -9.95
CA CYS A 14 24.63 4.61 -8.90
C CYS A 14 24.05 4.74 -7.49
N SER A 15 22.87 5.32 -7.34
CA SER A 15 22.22 5.62 -6.07
C SER A 15 23.07 6.45 -5.11
N GLU A 16 24.12 7.12 -5.61
CA GLU A 16 24.99 7.98 -4.81
C GLU A 16 24.20 9.22 -4.39
N VAL A 17 24.15 9.47 -3.08
CA VAL A 17 23.53 10.66 -2.50
C VAL A 17 24.45 11.84 -2.77
N LEU A 18 23.95 12.80 -3.54
CA LEU A 18 24.66 14.04 -3.83
C LEU A 18 24.18 15.15 -2.93
N THR A 19 25.11 16.03 -2.54
CA THR A 19 24.77 17.29 -1.91
C THR A 19 24.00 18.18 -2.88
N ASN A 20 23.17 19.10 -2.37
CA ASN A 20 22.47 20.09 -3.19
C ASN A 20 23.42 20.94 -4.08
N SER A 21 24.68 21.12 -3.65
CA SER A 21 25.71 21.78 -4.47
C SER A 21 26.21 20.91 -5.64
N SER A 22 26.12 19.59 -5.53
CA SER A 22 26.61 18.62 -6.51
C SER A 22 25.57 18.23 -7.55
N VAL A 23 24.28 18.50 -7.31
CA VAL A 23 23.22 18.37 -8.33
C VAL A 23 23.14 19.56 -9.31
N LYS A 24 23.96 20.60 -9.12
CA LYS A 24 24.09 21.67 -10.11
C LYS A 24 24.53 21.09 -11.46
N PRO A 25 24.04 21.62 -12.61
CA PRO A 25 24.26 21.02 -13.92
C PRO A 25 25.73 20.71 -14.23
N ALA A 26 26.65 21.64 -13.96
CA ALA A 26 28.08 21.44 -14.22
C ALA A 26 28.70 20.32 -13.35
N HIS A 27 28.28 20.21 -12.09
CA HIS A 27 28.81 19.21 -11.15
C HIS A 27 28.20 17.84 -11.43
N LEU A 28 26.91 17.77 -11.73
CA LEU A 28 26.24 16.55 -12.14
C LEU A 28 26.78 16.05 -13.48
N GLN A 29 26.99 16.94 -14.45
CA GLN A 29 27.62 16.59 -15.73
C GLN A 29 29.04 16.07 -15.53
N ARG A 30 29.82 16.66 -14.63
CA ARG A 30 31.15 16.15 -14.26
C ARG A 30 31.06 14.77 -13.59
N HIS A 31 30.12 14.56 -12.67
CA HIS A 31 29.88 13.25 -12.06
C HIS A 31 29.56 12.20 -13.14
N MET A 32 28.60 12.49 -14.03
CA MET A 32 28.24 11.60 -15.14
C MET A 32 29.43 11.33 -16.07
N SER A 33 30.23 12.36 -16.37
CA SER A 33 31.40 12.25 -17.25
C SER A 33 32.58 11.49 -16.64
N THR A 34 32.62 11.34 -15.32
CA THR A 34 33.72 10.64 -14.63
C THR A 34 33.33 9.25 -14.16
N LYS A 35 32.12 9.08 -13.62
CA LYS A 35 31.59 7.82 -13.08
C LYS A 35 30.80 7.01 -14.09
N HIS A 36 30.23 7.67 -15.11
CA HIS A 36 29.31 7.06 -16.08
C HIS A 36 29.65 7.46 -17.52
N ARG A 37 30.94 7.42 -17.90
CA ARG A 37 31.40 7.77 -19.26
C ARG A 37 30.61 7.09 -20.37
N SER A 38 30.19 5.84 -20.15
CA SER A 38 29.38 5.05 -21.10
C SER A 38 27.98 5.61 -21.35
N CYS A 39 27.49 6.48 -20.48
CA CYS A 39 26.15 7.08 -20.53
C CYS A 39 26.17 8.52 -21.10
N VAL A 40 27.34 9.14 -21.24
CA VAL A 40 27.47 10.49 -21.81
C VAL A 40 27.10 10.47 -23.30
N GLY A 41 26.26 11.42 -23.73
CA GLY A 41 25.83 11.54 -25.13
C GLY A 41 24.82 10.48 -25.60
N LYS A 42 24.30 9.64 -24.69
CA LYS A 42 23.22 8.69 -25.02
C LYS A 42 21.89 9.42 -25.21
N THR A 43 21.00 8.80 -25.98
CA THR A 43 19.67 9.37 -26.28
C THR A 43 18.72 9.22 -25.11
N VAL A 44 17.66 10.02 -25.07
CA VAL A 44 16.58 9.92 -24.07
C VAL A 44 16.02 8.49 -23.97
N ALA A 45 15.90 7.79 -25.11
CA ALA A 45 15.42 6.40 -25.15
C ALA A 45 16.29 5.44 -24.32
N PHE A 46 17.62 5.60 -24.34
CA PHE A 46 18.52 4.82 -23.48
C PHE A 46 18.23 5.05 -21.99
N PHE A 47 18.02 6.31 -21.58
CA PHE A 47 17.71 6.65 -20.19
C PHE A 47 16.35 6.09 -19.77
N GLN A 48 15.33 6.18 -20.63
CA GLN A 48 14.00 5.61 -20.36
C GLN A 48 14.05 4.08 -20.20
N LEU A 49 14.80 3.38 -21.06
CA LEU A 49 14.99 1.94 -20.95
C LEU A 49 15.73 1.55 -19.66
N LYS A 50 16.75 2.33 -19.27
CA LYS A 50 17.45 2.06 -18.01
C LYS A 50 16.57 2.32 -16.79
N LEU A 51 15.78 3.39 -16.80
CA LEU A 51 14.76 3.70 -15.80
C LEU A 51 13.80 2.52 -15.65
N SER A 52 13.15 2.08 -16.71
CA SER A 52 12.19 0.96 -16.63
C SER A 52 12.84 -0.33 -16.12
N GLU A 53 14.07 -0.64 -16.53
CA GLU A 53 14.82 -1.80 -16.05
C GLU A 53 15.03 -1.73 -14.52
N THR A 54 15.48 -0.59 -14.01
CA THR A 54 15.72 -0.41 -12.56
C THR A 54 14.42 -0.43 -11.75
N TYR A 55 13.35 0.21 -12.22
CA TYR A 55 12.06 0.18 -11.55
C TYR A 55 11.50 -1.26 -11.51
N SER A 56 11.68 -2.02 -12.59
CA SER A 56 11.28 -3.43 -12.64
C SER A 56 12.07 -4.27 -11.62
N LYS A 57 13.40 -4.06 -11.52
CA LYS A 57 14.24 -4.74 -10.53
C LYS A 57 13.87 -4.37 -9.10
N LEU A 58 13.63 -3.08 -8.84
CA LEU A 58 13.21 -2.60 -7.52
C LEU A 58 11.85 -3.17 -7.14
N ALA A 59 10.87 -3.13 -8.06
CA ALA A 59 9.55 -3.70 -7.84
C ALA A 59 9.64 -5.20 -7.55
N TYR A 60 10.41 -5.95 -8.34
CA TYR A 60 10.65 -7.37 -8.09
C TYR A 60 11.27 -7.63 -6.71
N PHE A 61 12.32 -6.88 -6.35
CA PHE A 61 12.98 -7.01 -5.06
C PHE A 61 12.01 -6.72 -3.91
N VAL A 62 11.29 -5.60 -3.95
CA VAL A 62 10.30 -5.24 -2.94
C VAL A 62 9.20 -6.30 -2.82
N LEU A 63 8.64 -6.76 -3.94
CA LEU A 63 7.61 -7.81 -3.92
C LEU A 63 8.14 -9.12 -3.35
N LYS A 64 9.38 -9.50 -3.67
CA LYS A 64 10.03 -10.70 -3.13
C LYS A 64 10.24 -10.56 -1.62
N GLU A 65 10.75 -9.44 -1.14
CA GLU A 65 10.95 -9.17 0.29
C GLU A 65 9.64 -9.13 1.06
N LEU A 66 8.59 -8.51 0.52
CA LEU A 66 7.26 -8.51 1.11
C LEU A 66 6.68 -9.93 1.20
N LYS A 67 6.92 -10.77 0.21
CA LYS A 67 6.47 -12.17 0.23
C LYS A 67 7.20 -12.98 1.31
N LEU A 68 8.52 -12.85 1.38
CA LEU A 68 9.36 -13.58 2.35
C LEU A 68 9.10 -13.16 3.79
N ASN A 69 8.88 -11.86 4.02
CA ASN A 69 8.68 -11.29 5.35
C ASN A 69 7.21 -10.95 5.64
N SER A 70 6.27 -11.58 4.93
CA SER A 70 4.84 -11.27 5.03
C SER A 70 4.33 -11.33 6.47
N GLU A 71 4.82 -12.28 7.27
CA GLU A 71 4.41 -12.41 8.67
C GLU A 71 4.94 -11.32 9.59
N SER A 72 6.10 -10.73 9.27
CA SER A 72 6.69 -9.64 10.06
C SER A 72 6.04 -8.30 9.72
N TYR A 73 5.94 -7.98 8.42
CA TYR A 73 5.33 -6.73 7.94
C TYR A 73 3.82 -6.68 8.18
N PHE A 74 3.15 -7.83 8.20
CA PHE A 74 1.71 -7.94 8.36
C PHE A 74 1.33 -8.77 9.59
N SER A 75 2.19 -8.80 10.61
CA SER A 75 1.92 -9.46 11.89
C SER A 75 0.61 -8.98 12.51
N ASP A 76 0.38 -7.66 12.46
CA ASP A 76 -0.86 -7.02 12.90
C ASP A 76 -2.06 -7.33 12.00
N ILE A 77 -1.85 -7.68 10.73
CA ILE A 77 -2.96 -8.04 9.83
C ILE A 77 -3.58 -9.37 10.24
N LYS A 78 -2.82 -10.35 10.72
CA LYS A 78 -3.42 -11.61 11.19
C LYS A 78 -4.33 -11.36 12.40
N THR A 79 -3.90 -10.51 13.33
CA THR A 79 -4.69 -10.15 14.52
C THR A 79 -5.87 -9.24 14.16
N TRP A 80 -5.71 -8.27 13.25
CA TRP A 80 -6.80 -7.44 12.72
C TRP A 80 -7.79 -8.24 11.89
N SER A 81 -7.32 -9.18 11.07
CA SER A 81 -8.19 -10.02 10.24
C SER A 81 -9.13 -10.87 11.09
N ALA A 82 -8.70 -11.30 12.28
CA ALA A 82 -9.56 -12.01 13.21
C ALA A 82 -10.60 -11.07 13.87
N LYS A 83 -10.18 -9.87 14.27
CA LYS A 83 -11.06 -8.86 14.90
C LYS A 83 -12.07 -8.25 13.93
N LEU A 84 -11.68 -8.07 12.67
CA LEU A 84 -12.50 -7.51 11.60
C LEU A 84 -13.16 -8.60 10.75
N TYR A 85 -13.17 -9.86 11.18
CA TYR A 85 -13.77 -10.93 10.37
C TYR A 85 -15.25 -10.68 10.09
N TRP A 86 -15.98 -10.11 11.07
CA TRP A 86 -17.37 -9.68 10.91
C TRP A 86 -17.55 -8.75 9.71
N VAL A 87 -16.51 -8.00 9.32
CA VAL A 87 -16.58 -7.06 8.21
C VAL A 87 -16.75 -7.79 6.89
N ARG A 88 -16.14 -8.96 6.77
CA ARG A 88 -16.21 -9.82 5.58
C ARG A 88 -17.45 -10.71 5.63
N ASN A 89 -17.85 -11.13 6.82
CA ASN A 89 -19.00 -11.99 7.04
C ASN A 89 -19.78 -11.59 8.30
N PRO A 90 -20.83 -10.76 8.17
CA PRO A 90 -21.60 -10.29 9.32
C PRO A 90 -22.52 -11.36 9.90
N PHE A 91 -22.70 -12.50 9.23
CA PHE A 91 -23.57 -13.60 9.67
C PHE A 91 -22.86 -14.65 10.53
N THR A 92 -21.56 -14.48 10.75
CA THR A 92 -20.73 -15.37 11.58
C THR A 92 -20.26 -14.61 12.81
N VAL A 93 -21.20 -14.29 13.69
CA VAL A 93 -20.89 -13.70 15.01
C VAL A 93 -20.11 -14.76 15.80
N THR A 94 -18.84 -14.47 16.09
CA THR A 94 -17.92 -15.37 16.83
C THR A 94 -17.38 -14.65 18.05
N GLU A 95 -16.60 -15.31 18.90
CA GLU A 95 -15.98 -14.68 20.09
C GLU A 95 -15.19 -13.39 19.76
N SER A 96 -14.72 -13.17 18.52
CA SER A 96 -14.00 -11.96 18.12
C SER A 96 -14.86 -10.68 18.11
N SER A 97 -16.20 -10.78 17.99
CA SER A 97 -17.11 -9.62 18.07
C SER A 97 -17.39 -9.16 19.50
N SER A 98 -16.86 -9.86 20.51
CA SER A 98 -16.92 -9.41 21.91
C SER A 98 -16.14 -8.11 22.15
N SER A 99 -15.09 -7.87 21.35
CA SER A 99 -14.25 -6.67 21.39
C SER A 99 -14.91 -5.41 20.80
N LEU A 100 -16.07 -5.56 20.15
CA LEU A 100 -16.82 -4.43 19.59
C LEU A 100 -17.59 -3.67 20.67
N PRO A 101 -17.80 -2.35 20.51
CA PRO A 101 -18.72 -1.59 21.34
C PRO A 101 -20.12 -2.23 21.38
N ALA A 102 -20.80 -2.13 22.52
CA ALA A 102 -22.10 -2.79 22.73
C ALA A 102 -23.13 -2.43 21.64
N ARG A 103 -23.22 -1.15 21.28
CA ARG A 103 -24.11 -0.65 20.22
C ARG A 103 -23.85 -1.28 18.86
N LEU A 104 -22.58 -1.42 18.48
CA LEU A 104 -22.21 -2.02 17.20
C LEU A 104 -22.52 -3.52 17.17
N ARG A 105 -22.37 -4.18 18.32
CA ARG A 105 -22.69 -5.60 18.48
C ARG A 105 -24.19 -5.87 18.36
N GLU A 106 -25.03 -4.99 18.87
CA GLU A 106 -26.49 -5.06 18.74
C GLU A 106 -26.91 -5.00 17.27
N HIS A 107 -26.43 -4.00 16.53
CA HIS A 107 -26.70 -3.91 15.09
C HIS A 107 -26.17 -5.10 14.30
N LEU A 108 -24.99 -5.61 14.67
CA LEU A 108 -24.45 -6.83 14.05
C LEU A 108 -25.32 -8.06 14.34
N MET A 109 -25.91 -8.16 15.54
CA MET A 109 -26.85 -9.23 15.87
C MET A 109 -28.10 -9.15 14.99
N ASP A 110 -28.67 -7.95 14.81
CA ASP A 110 -29.84 -7.75 13.94
C ASP A 110 -29.54 -8.18 12.49
N VAL A 111 -28.41 -7.73 11.94
CA VAL A 111 -27.96 -8.11 10.59
C VAL A 111 -27.72 -9.62 10.48
N SER A 112 -27.14 -10.24 11.51
CA SER A 112 -26.84 -11.68 11.49
C SER A 112 -28.08 -12.58 11.43
N LEU A 113 -29.21 -12.08 11.97
CA LEU A 113 -30.49 -12.77 12.00
C LEU A 113 -31.33 -12.52 10.74
N ASP A 114 -30.98 -11.53 9.93
CA ASP A 114 -31.68 -11.20 8.70
C ASP A 114 -31.35 -12.19 7.57
N ARG A 115 -32.32 -13.08 7.31
CA ARG A 115 -32.22 -14.09 6.25
C ARG A 115 -32.23 -13.48 4.85
N GLY A 116 -32.90 -12.33 4.65
CA GLY A 116 -32.94 -11.62 3.38
C GLY A 116 -31.58 -11.00 3.04
N LEU A 117 -30.94 -10.36 4.02
CA LEU A 117 -29.56 -9.87 3.89
C LEU A 117 -28.58 -11.02 3.65
N LYS A 118 -28.77 -12.18 4.29
CA LYS A 118 -27.93 -13.36 4.06
C LYS A 118 -28.04 -13.88 2.62
N MET A 119 -29.23 -13.90 2.04
CA MET A 119 -29.40 -14.25 0.62
C MET A 119 -28.75 -13.20 -0.28
N LYS A 120 -28.97 -11.91 -0.04
CA LYS A 120 -28.33 -10.82 -0.79
C LYS A 120 -26.79 -10.88 -0.71
N HIS A 121 -26.22 -11.29 0.42
CA HIS A 121 -24.77 -11.45 0.60
C HIS A 121 -24.19 -12.58 -0.25
N ALA A 122 -24.93 -13.67 -0.42
CA ALA A 122 -24.54 -14.77 -1.29
C ALA A 122 -24.64 -14.41 -2.78
N GLU A 123 -25.53 -13.49 -3.14
CA GLU A 123 -25.80 -13.09 -4.53
C GLU A 123 -24.93 -11.93 -5.01
N LYS A 124 -24.45 -11.07 -4.11
CA LYS A 124 -23.71 -9.84 -4.42
C LYS A 124 -22.22 -9.95 -4.13
N THR A 125 -21.43 -9.09 -4.76
CA THR A 125 -20.03 -8.89 -4.35
C THR A 125 -19.98 -8.27 -2.95
N LEU A 126 -18.90 -8.52 -2.20
CA LEU A 126 -18.73 -7.99 -0.85
C LEU A 126 -18.85 -6.45 -0.83
N THR A 127 -18.26 -5.76 -1.79
CA THR A 127 -18.33 -4.29 -1.89
C THR A 127 -19.75 -3.81 -2.10
N GLN A 128 -20.50 -4.43 -3.02
CA GLN A 128 -21.87 -4.02 -3.30
C GLN A 128 -22.78 -4.27 -2.10
N PHE A 129 -22.63 -5.43 -1.46
CA PHE A 129 -23.34 -5.74 -0.24
C PHE A 129 -22.99 -4.74 0.88
N ARG A 130 -21.73 -4.35 1.01
CA ARG A 130 -21.29 -3.36 2.00
C ARG A 130 -21.93 -1.99 1.80
N CYS A 131 -21.97 -1.49 0.57
CA CYS A 131 -22.65 -0.24 0.27
C CYS A 131 -24.15 -0.28 0.54
N ASP A 132 -24.80 -1.45 0.46
CA ASP A 132 -26.21 -1.59 0.76
C ASP A 132 -26.47 -1.69 2.26
N VAL A 133 -25.63 -2.43 2.99
CA VAL A 133 -25.69 -2.51 4.47
C VAL A 133 -25.41 -1.16 5.10
N GLU A 134 -24.47 -0.37 4.58
CA GLU A 134 -24.16 0.97 5.09
C GLU A 134 -25.35 1.95 4.95
N LYS A 135 -26.21 1.77 3.94
CA LYS A 135 -27.43 2.58 3.78
C LYS A 135 -28.50 2.21 4.80
N GLU A 136 -28.65 0.92 5.10
CA GLU A 136 -29.67 0.41 6.03
C GLU A 136 -29.20 0.44 7.50
N TYR A 137 -27.89 0.30 7.73
CA TYR A 137 -27.19 0.27 9.01
C TYR A 137 -25.92 1.14 8.95
N PRO A 138 -26.04 2.48 9.02
CA PRO A 138 -24.90 3.40 8.90
C PRO A 138 -23.81 3.18 9.95
N GLU A 139 -24.19 2.68 11.13
CA GLU A 139 -23.28 2.40 12.24
C GLU A 139 -22.32 1.22 11.93
N LEU A 140 -22.64 0.36 10.95
CA LEU A 140 -21.82 -0.80 10.52
C LEU A 140 -20.92 -0.52 9.30
N GLY A 141 -20.97 0.71 8.77
CA GLY A 141 -20.20 1.22 7.63
C GLY A 141 -18.74 1.51 7.95
#